data_AF-A0A2V8BKU7-F1
#
_entry.id   AF-A0A2V8BKU7-F1
#
_cell.length_a   1.000
_cell.length_b   1.000
_cell.length_c   1.000
_cell.angle_alpha   90.00
_cell.angle_beta   90.00
_cell.angle_gamma   90.00
#
_symmetry.space_group_name_H-M   'P 1'
#
loop_
_entity.id
_entity.type
_entity.pdbx_description
1 polymer ?
#
loop_
_entity_poly.entity_id
_entity_poly.type
_entity_poly.pdbx_seq_one_letter_code
_entity_poly.pdbx_strand_id
1 'polypeptide(L)'
;MLPGVVLGRLIERRRQAITDGLPDVLDLLIVCLEAGCSLDQSIVRATEELSLAYPPLGDELRMLTTETRAGKPRVEAFRNLEARTKNEDVKSLVAMLVQTDRFGTSVSQALRTFAEVARTKRRQRAEEKAAKMGVKMVFPLVLCLFPALYVVTIGPAVILIVRSFLQMAR
;
A
#
# COMPACT_ATOMS: atom_id res chain seq x y z
N MET A 1 22.47 7.82 12.03
CA MET A 1 21.24 8.16 11.25
C MET A 1 20.86 7.12 10.20
N LEU A 2 21.81 6.43 9.56
CA LEU A 2 21.55 5.31 8.61
C LEU A 2 20.71 4.14 9.19
N PRO A 3 20.92 3.66 10.44
CA PRO A 3 20.15 2.53 10.99
C PRO A 3 18.65 2.83 11.14
N GLY A 4 18.31 4.06 11.54
CA GLY A 4 16.92 4.49 11.70
C GLY A 4 16.15 4.57 10.38
N VAL A 5 16.84 4.98 9.30
CA VAL A 5 16.25 5.04 7.95
C VAL A 5 15.99 3.63 7.40
N VAL A 6 16.91 2.68 7.62
CA VAL A 6 16.72 1.28 7.22
C VAL A 6 15.59 0.64 8.00
N LEU A 7 15.54 0.84 9.32
CA LEU A 7 14.46 0.34 10.16
C LEU A 7 13.10 0.90 9.74
N GLY A 8 13.02 2.22 9.48
CA GLY A 8 11.80 2.86 8.99
C GLY A 8 11.32 2.27 7.66
N ARG A 9 12.23 2.01 6.72
CA ARG A 9 11.89 1.34 5.44
C ARG A 9 11.40 -0.09 5.63
N LEU A 10 11.98 -0.85 6.56
CA LEU A 10 11.54 -2.22 6.84
C LEU A 10 10.14 -2.25 7.47
N ILE A 11 9.86 -1.34 8.40
CA ILE A 11 8.53 -1.17 9.00
C ILE A 11 7.51 -0.82 7.91
N GLU A 12 7.85 0.12 7.04
CA GLU A 12 6.95 0.55 5.97
C GLU A 12 6.67 -0.57 4.97
N ARG A 13 7.70 -1.35 4.59
CA ARG A 13 7.52 -2.55 3.76
C ARG A 13 6.59 -3.56 4.41
N ARG A 14 6.72 -3.81 5.72
CA ARG A 14 5.84 -4.71 6.46
C ARG A 14 4.40 -4.21 6.44
N ARG A 15 4.18 -2.91 6.72
CA ARG A 15 2.84 -2.29 6.67
C ARG A 15 2.23 -2.35 5.29
N GLN A 16 3.01 -2.08 4.26
CA GLN A 16 2.58 -2.16 2.87
C GLN A 16 2.09 -3.57 2.53
N ALA A 17 2.86 -4.61 2.89
CA ALA A 17 2.48 -6.00 2.66
C ALA A 17 1.16 -6.39 3.35
N ILE A 18 0.95 -5.89 4.58
CA ILE A 18 -0.31 -6.08 5.31
C ILE A 18 -1.46 -5.40 4.57
N THR A 19 -1.29 -4.15 4.12
CA THR A 19 -2.35 -3.47 3.39
C THR A 19 -2.68 -4.15 2.07
N ASP A 20 -1.67 -4.59 1.32
CA ASP A 20 -1.86 -5.17 0.00
C ASP A 20 -2.60 -6.51 0.08
N GLY A 21 -2.38 -7.29 1.15
CA GLY A 21 -3.09 -8.55 1.41
C GLY A 21 -4.44 -8.43 2.11
N LEU A 22 -4.79 -7.25 2.66
CA LEU A 22 -6.04 -7.04 3.38
C LEU A 22 -7.30 -7.30 2.53
N PRO A 23 -7.41 -6.83 1.27
CA PRO A 23 -8.55 -7.15 0.40
C PRO A 23 -8.75 -8.66 0.22
N ASP A 24 -7.67 -9.40 0.03
CA ASP A 24 -7.73 -10.83 -0.25
C ASP A 24 -8.17 -11.62 1.01
N VAL A 25 -7.77 -11.17 2.22
CA VAL A 25 -8.32 -11.69 3.49
C VAL A 25 -9.82 -11.45 3.58
N LEU A 26 -10.28 -10.22 3.30
CA LEU A 26 -11.69 -9.87 3.39
C LEU A 26 -12.54 -10.72 2.44
N ASP A 27 -12.05 -10.96 1.23
CA ASP A 27 -12.72 -11.80 0.24
C ASP A 27 -12.90 -13.24 0.75
N LEU A 28 -11.85 -13.82 1.33
CA LEU A 28 -11.92 -15.16 1.91
C LEU A 28 -12.84 -15.23 3.13
N LEU A 29 -12.85 -14.18 3.96
CA LEU A 29 -13.80 -14.06 5.08
C LEU A 29 -15.24 -14.02 4.59
N ILE A 30 -15.53 -13.23 3.55
CA ILE A 30 -16.87 -13.12 2.95
C ILE A 30 -17.32 -14.47 2.42
N VAL A 31 -16.49 -15.17 1.64
CA VAL A 31 -16.81 -16.49 1.09
C VAL A 31 -17.09 -17.50 2.21
N CYS A 32 -16.29 -17.52 3.27
CA CYS A 32 -16.51 -18.42 4.40
C CYS A 32 -17.80 -18.11 5.17
N LEU A 33 -18.10 -16.82 5.38
CA LEU A 33 -19.33 -16.39 6.06
C LEU A 33 -20.58 -16.69 5.22
N GLU A 34 -20.51 -16.53 3.90
CA GLU A 34 -21.60 -16.89 2.97
C GLU A 34 -21.82 -18.41 2.93
N ALA A 35 -20.77 -19.19 3.12
CA ALA A 35 -20.85 -20.64 3.31
C ALA A 35 -21.38 -21.06 4.69
N GLY A 36 -21.75 -20.11 5.56
CA GLY A 36 -22.31 -20.38 6.89
C GLY A 36 -21.28 -20.61 8.00
N CYS A 37 -20.00 -20.32 7.76
CA CYS A 37 -18.99 -20.37 8.83
C CYS A 37 -19.19 -19.21 9.81
N SER A 38 -18.78 -19.40 11.06
CA SER A 38 -18.67 -18.28 12.01
C SER A 38 -17.46 -17.41 11.69
N LEU A 39 -17.47 -16.13 12.10
CA LEU A 39 -16.36 -15.20 11.86
C LEU A 39 -15.02 -15.74 12.41
N ASP A 40 -15.00 -16.40 13.57
CA ASP A 40 -13.77 -16.99 14.13
C ASP A 40 -13.22 -18.10 13.23
N GLN A 41 -14.10 -18.98 12.73
CA GLN A 41 -13.71 -20.04 11.80
C GLN A 41 -13.20 -19.46 10.48
N SER A 42 -13.86 -18.42 9.97
CA SER A 42 -13.42 -17.72 8.75
C SER A 42 -12.04 -17.10 8.94
N ILE A 43 -11.76 -16.48 10.09
CA ILE A 43 -10.44 -15.90 10.41
C ILE A 43 -9.36 -16.99 10.48
N VAL A 44 -9.65 -18.14 11.10
CA VAL A 44 -8.72 -19.28 11.15
C VAL A 44 -8.38 -19.74 9.73
N ARG A 45 -9.39 -19.97 8.88
CA ARG A 45 -9.18 -20.38 7.48
C ARG A 45 -8.41 -19.33 6.69
N ALA A 46 -8.75 -18.06 6.84
CA ALA A 46 -8.02 -16.97 6.19
C ALA A 46 -6.56 -16.90 6.63
N THR A 47 -6.28 -17.19 7.90
CA THR A 47 -4.92 -17.28 8.41
C THR A 47 -4.16 -18.42 7.75
N GLU A 48 -4.76 -19.60 7.64
CA GLU A 48 -4.11 -20.80 7.08
C GLU A 48 -3.79 -20.62 5.58
N GLU A 49 -4.74 -20.14 4.79
CA GLU A 49 -4.60 -19.97 3.34
C GLU A 49 -3.64 -18.82 2.97
N LEU A 50 -3.72 -17.68 3.66
CA LEU A 50 -3.02 -16.47 3.25
C LEU A 50 -1.66 -16.26 3.95
N SER A 51 -1.31 -17.10 4.93
CA SER A 51 0.01 -17.03 5.58
C SER A 51 1.17 -17.24 4.61
N LEU A 52 0.98 -18.01 3.54
CA LEU A 52 2.03 -18.23 2.54
C LEU A 52 2.17 -17.06 1.57
N ALA A 53 1.05 -16.46 1.15
CA ALA A 53 1.03 -15.32 0.23
C ALA A 53 1.47 -14.01 0.90
N TYR A 54 1.01 -13.79 2.14
CA TYR A 54 1.27 -12.57 2.92
C TYR A 54 1.73 -12.91 4.34
N PRO A 55 3.00 -13.37 4.53
CA PRO A 55 3.49 -13.80 5.84
C PRO A 55 3.29 -12.77 6.98
N PRO A 56 3.56 -11.45 6.77
CA PRO A 56 3.34 -10.47 7.82
C PRO A 56 1.89 -10.35 8.28
N LEU A 57 0.93 -10.54 7.37
CA LEU A 57 -0.49 -10.49 7.68
C LEU A 57 -0.96 -11.79 8.34
N GLY A 58 -0.46 -12.93 7.85
CA GLY A 58 -0.69 -14.25 8.44
C GLY A 58 -0.22 -14.33 9.89
N ASP A 59 0.94 -13.77 10.22
CA ASP A 59 1.45 -13.71 11.59
C ASP A 59 0.50 -12.95 12.52
N GLU A 60 0.01 -11.79 12.09
CA GLU A 60 -0.89 -10.95 12.89
C GLU A 60 -2.27 -11.59 13.09
N LEU A 61 -2.81 -12.25 12.06
CA LEU A 61 -4.08 -12.99 12.12
C LEU A 61 -3.97 -14.28 12.95
N ARG A 62 -2.82 -14.95 12.91
CA ARG A 62 -2.51 -16.09 13.78
C ARG A 62 -2.49 -15.65 15.24
N MET A 63 -1.85 -14.52 15.52
CA MET A 63 -1.79 -13.95 16.86
C MET A 63 -3.18 -13.54 17.37
N LEU A 64 -4.00 -12.92 16.51
CA LEU A 64 -5.42 -12.65 16.79
C LEU A 64 -6.18 -13.94 17.14
N THR A 65 -6.04 -14.98 16.33
CA THR A 65 -6.69 -16.27 16.55
C THR A 65 -6.27 -16.92 17.88
N THR A 66 -4.97 -16.87 18.19
CA THR A 66 -4.43 -17.38 19.46
C THR A 66 -4.99 -16.59 20.65
N GLU A 67 -5.10 -15.27 20.55
CA GLU A 67 -5.69 -14.42 21.60
C GLU A 67 -7.17 -14.77 21.86
N THR A 68 -7.96 -14.93 20.79
CA THR A 68 -9.37 -15.32 20.93
C THR A 68 -9.52 -16.73 21.49
N ARG A 69 -8.68 -17.69 21.07
CA ARG A 69 -8.66 -19.06 21.63
C ARG A 69 -8.23 -19.12 23.09
N ALA A 70 -7.40 -18.17 23.53
CA ALA A 70 -7.03 -18.00 24.93
C ALA A 70 -8.14 -17.38 25.80
N GLY A 71 -9.32 -17.11 25.23
CA GLY A 71 -10.48 -16.58 25.95
C GLY A 71 -10.50 -15.06 26.08
N LYS A 72 -9.61 -14.32 25.38
CA LYS A 72 -9.70 -12.86 25.36
C LYS A 72 -11.00 -12.42 24.68
N PRO A 73 -11.67 -11.37 25.18
CA PRO A 73 -12.82 -10.79 24.52
C PRO A 73 -12.47 -10.37 23.08
N ARG A 74 -13.34 -10.69 22.12
CA ARG A 74 -13.11 -10.44 20.70
C ARG A 74 -12.77 -8.97 20.38
N VAL A 75 -13.49 -8.03 20.99
CA VAL A 75 -13.23 -6.59 20.85
C VAL A 75 -11.81 -6.21 21.29
N GLU A 76 -11.31 -6.83 22.36
CA GLU A 76 -9.96 -6.59 22.86
C GLU A 76 -8.91 -7.20 21.93
N ALA A 77 -9.14 -8.43 21.44
CA ALA A 77 -8.25 -9.09 20.48
C ALA A 77 -8.12 -8.30 19.16
N PHE A 78 -9.22 -7.73 18.66
CA PHE A 78 -9.19 -6.84 17.48
C PHE A 78 -8.45 -5.52 17.76
N ARG A 79 -8.60 -4.93 18.95
CA ARG A 79 -7.83 -3.73 19.32
C ARG A 79 -6.34 -4.02 19.45
N ASN A 80 -5.97 -5.20 19.94
CA ASN A 80 -4.56 -5.62 19.98
C ASN A 80 -3.99 -5.80 18.57
N LEU A 81 -4.77 -6.35 17.63
CA LEU A 81 -4.40 -6.41 16.21
C LEU A 81 -4.12 -5.02 15.64
N GLU A 82 -5.01 -4.04 15.89
CA GLU A 82 -4.79 -2.64 15.48
C GLU A 82 -3.47 -2.09 16.06
N ALA A 83 -3.26 -2.27 17.36
CA ALA A 83 -2.10 -1.73 18.07
C ALA A 83 -0.77 -2.32 17.60
N ARG A 84 -0.73 -3.61 17.25
CA ARG A 84 0.46 -4.29 16.70
C ARG A 84 0.76 -3.86 15.28
N THR A 85 -0.27 -3.83 14.44
CA THR A 85 -0.12 -3.60 12.99
C THR A 85 0.19 -2.14 12.69
N LYS A 86 -0.34 -1.20 13.49
CA LYS A 86 -0.20 0.26 13.31
C LYS A 86 -0.47 0.69 11.86
N ASN A 87 -1.54 0.14 11.27
CA ASN A 87 -1.95 0.35 9.90
C ASN A 87 -3.36 0.95 9.88
N GLU A 88 -3.57 2.01 9.11
CA GLU A 88 -4.87 2.71 9.06
C GLU A 88 -6.00 1.87 8.47
N ASP A 89 -5.69 0.99 7.50
CA ASP A 89 -6.69 0.12 6.88
C ASP A 89 -7.16 -0.94 7.87
N VAL A 90 -6.24 -1.53 8.65
CA VAL A 90 -6.58 -2.47 9.73
C VAL A 90 -7.35 -1.78 10.86
N LYS A 91 -6.96 -0.56 11.23
CA LYS A 91 -7.70 0.25 12.21
C LYS A 91 -9.15 0.47 11.78
N SER A 92 -9.37 0.82 10.52
CA SER A 92 -10.71 1.06 9.97
C SER A 92 -11.54 -0.24 9.95
N LEU A 93 -10.91 -1.37 9.59
CA LEU A 93 -11.54 -2.70 9.66
C LEU A 93 -11.96 -3.05 11.09
N VAL A 94 -11.06 -2.90 12.06
CA VAL A 94 -11.33 -3.20 13.47
C VAL A 94 -12.47 -2.35 14.02
N ALA A 95 -12.47 -1.04 13.71
CA ALA A 95 -13.57 -0.15 14.11
C ALA A 95 -14.93 -0.63 13.55
N MET A 96 -14.97 -1.02 12.28
CA MET A 96 -16.16 -1.56 11.64
C MET A 96 -16.60 -2.89 12.28
N LEU A 97 -15.68 -3.82 12.55
CA LEU A 97 -15.97 -5.11 13.18
C LEU A 97 -16.51 -4.95 14.60
N VAL A 98 -15.91 -4.08 15.40
CA VAL A 98 -16.38 -3.78 16.76
C VAL A 98 -17.76 -3.12 16.73
N GLN A 99 -18.03 -2.28 15.72
CA GLN A 99 -19.34 -1.68 15.55
C GLN A 99 -20.39 -2.73 15.15
N THR A 100 -20.11 -3.60 14.18
CA THR A 100 -21.04 -4.63 13.72
C THR A 100 -21.34 -5.70 14.77
N ASP A 101 -20.35 -6.09 15.57
CA ASP A 101 -20.51 -7.01 16.71
C ASP A 101 -21.53 -6.46 17.74
N ARG A 102 -21.59 -5.13 17.91
CA ARG A 102 -22.52 -4.45 18.82
C ARG A 102 -23.94 -4.30 18.29
N PHE A 103 -24.12 -4.14 16.98
CA PHE A 103 -25.41 -3.77 16.38
C PHE A 103 -26.14 -4.94 15.69
N GLY A 104 -25.52 -6.14 15.61
CA GLY A 104 -26.19 -7.36 15.11
C GLY A 104 -26.55 -7.33 13.61
N THR A 105 -26.09 -6.31 12.87
CA THR A 105 -26.17 -6.28 11.41
C THR A 105 -25.33 -7.42 10.83
N SER A 106 -25.70 -7.92 9.64
CA SER A 106 -24.97 -9.03 9.02
C SER A 106 -23.51 -8.62 8.78
N VAL A 107 -22.60 -9.22 9.57
CA VAL A 107 -21.15 -9.00 9.51
C VAL A 107 -20.65 -9.19 8.07
N SER A 108 -21.22 -10.14 7.33
CA SER A 108 -20.94 -10.38 5.92
C SER A 108 -21.22 -9.17 5.03
N GLN A 109 -22.31 -8.42 5.26
CA GLN A 109 -22.64 -7.24 4.46
C GLN A 109 -21.68 -6.08 4.74
N ALA A 110 -21.30 -5.88 6.00
CA ALA A 110 -20.34 -4.84 6.34
C ALA A 110 -18.93 -5.16 5.81
N LEU A 111 -18.52 -6.43 5.87
CA LEU A 111 -17.28 -6.90 5.25
C LEU A 111 -17.29 -6.70 3.74
N ARG A 112 -18.40 -6.99 3.04
CA ARG A 112 -18.54 -6.73 1.58
C ARG A 112 -18.33 -5.25 1.24
N THR A 113 -19.02 -4.35 1.96
CA THR A 113 -18.86 -2.90 1.75
C THR A 113 -17.41 -2.47 2.00
N PHE A 114 -16.78 -2.98 3.06
CA PHE A 114 -15.39 -2.66 3.38
C PHE A 114 -14.41 -3.23 2.34
N ALA A 115 -14.64 -4.44 1.83
CA ALA A 115 -13.83 -5.07 0.78
C ALA A 115 -13.87 -4.25 -0.52
N GLU A 116 -15.03 -3.73 -0.91
CA GLU A 116 -15.15 -2.84 -2.08
C GLU A 116 -14.35 -1.54 -1.91
N VAL A 117 -14.39 -0.93 -0.71
CA VAL A 117 -13.56 0.24 -0.39
C VAL A 117 -12.08 -0.11 -0.46
N ALA A 118 -11.67 -1.25 0.10
CA ALA A 118 -10.28 -1.69 0.10
C ALA A 118 -9.77 -1.98 -1.33
N ARG A 119 -10.57 -2.66 -2.17
CA ARG A 119 -10.27 -2.90 -3.58
C ARG A 119 -10.16 -1.61 -4.38
N THR A 120 -11.06 -0.65 -4.15
CA THR A 120 -11.03 0.67 -4.79
C THR A 120 -9.76 1.42 -4.41
N LYS A 121 -9.36 1.39 -3.13
CA LYS A 121 -8.12 2.01 -2.64
C LYS A 121 -6.88 1.34 -3.26
N ARG A 122 -6.88 0.01 -3.41
CA ARG A 122 -5.81 -0.73 -4.11
C ARG A 122 -5.65 -0.26 -5.56
N ARG A 123 -6.77 -0.08 -6.27
CA ARG A 123 -6.79 0.43 -7.65
C ARG A 123 -6.30 1.87 -7.75
N GLN A 124 -6.79 2.76 -6.90
CA GLN A 124 -6.35 4.16 -6.85
C GLN A 124 -4.85 4.29 -6.59
N ARG A 125 -4.28 3.48 -5.69
CA ARG A 125 -2.83 3.46 -5.46
C ARG A 125 -2.04 3.00 -6.68
N ALA A 126 -2.57 2.06 -7.47
CA ALA A 126 -1.95 1.65 -8.72
C ALA A 126 -2.02 2.78 -9.76
N GLU A 127 -3.16 3.46 -9.87
CA GLU A 127 -3.38 4.60 -10.75
C GLU A 127 -2.49 5.80 -10.36
N GLU A 128 -2.33 6.09 -9.07
CA GLU A 128 -1.40 7.12 -8.58
C GLU A 128 0.06 6.80 -8.92
N LYS A 129 0.47 5.53 -8.78
CA LYS A 129 1.82 5.10 -9.18
C LYS A 129 2.02 5.30 -10.68
N ALA A 130 1.03 4.98 -11.50
CA ALA A 130 1.06 5.19 -12.94
C ALA A 130 1.11 6.69 -13.31
N ALA A 131 0.28 7.53 -12.67
CA ALA A 131 0.26 8.97 -12.91
C ALA A 131 1.61 9.64 -12.55
N LYS A 132 2.25 9.18 -11.46
CA LYS A 132 3.59 9.66 -11.07
C LYS A 132 4.70 9.23 -12.04
N MET A 133 4.49 8.21 -12.89
CA MET A 133 5.47 7.85 -13.93
C MET A 133 5.59 8.92 -15.02
N GLY A 134 4.49 9.58 -15.38
CA GLY A 134 4.51 10.65 -16.39
C GLY A 134 5.42 11.81 -16.01
N VAL A 135 5.36 12.26 -14.75
CA VAL A 135 6.22 13.33 -14.24
C VAL A 135 7.70 12.92 -14.20
N LYS A 136 8.00 11.64 -13.92
CA LYS A 136 9.38 11.13 -13.99
C LYS A 136 9.93 11.05 -15.41
N MET A 137 9.08 10.93 -16.44
CA MET A 137 9.53 10.97 -17.84
C MET A 137 9.89 12.37 -18.33
N VAL A 138 9.34 13.43 -17.71
CA VAL A 138 9.68 14.81 -18.05
C VAL A 138 11.14 15.13 -17.69
N PHE A 139 11.68 14.53 -16.62
CA PHE A 139 13.05 14.81 -16.18
C PHE A 139 14.12 14.40 -17.23
N PRO A 140 14.15 13.15 -17.75
CA PRO A 140 15.02 12.78 -18.86
C PRO A 140 14.77 13.62 -20.12
N LEU A 141 13.51 13.93 -20.41
CA LEU A 141 13.14 14.68 -21.61
C LEU A 141 13.70 16.10 -21.58
N VAL A 142 13.57 16.80 -20.46
CA VAL A 142 14.18 18.12 -20.23
C VAL A 142 15.70 18.03 -20.27
N LEU A 143 16.30 17.01 -19.62
CA LEU A 143 17.76 16.81 -19.59
C LEU A 143 18.36 16.54 -20.99
N CYS A 144 17.63 15.90 -21.91
CA CYS A 144 18.09 15.68 -23.30
C CYS A 144 17.73 16.83 -24.25
N LEU A 145 16.56 17.46 -24.07
CA LEU A 145 16.06 18.51 -24.96
C LEU A 145 16.79 19.84 -24.75
N PHE A 146 17.05 20.22 -23.49
CA PHE A 146 17.72 21.50 -23.17
C PHE A 146 19.13 21.59 -23.76
N PRO A 147 20.01 20.59 -23.62
CA PRO A 147 21.34 20.62 -24.23
C PRO A 147 21.26 20.70 -25.76
N ALA A 148 20.37 19.94 -26.39
CA ALA A 148 20.19 19.97 -27.84
C ALA A 148 19.72 21.34 -28.33
N LEU A 149 18.75 21.96 -27.63
CA LEU A 149 18.30 23.32 -27.92
C LEU A 149 19.43 24.34 -27.77
N TYR A 150 20.22 24.25 -26.70
CA TYR A 150 21.37 25.14 -26.45
C TYR A 150 22.40 25.06 -27.58
N VAL A 151 22.73 23.85 -28.02
CA VAL A 151 23.69 23.63 -29.12
C VAL A 151 23.17 24.23 -30.43
N VAL A 152 21.88 24.08 -30.74
CA VAL A 152 21.30 24.60 -31.99
C VAL A 152 21.16 26.13 -31.98
N THR A 153 20.77 26.73 -30.85
CA THR A 153 20.58 28.18 -30.77
C THR A 153 21.88 28.96 -30.58
N ILE A 154 22.76 28.52 -29.70
CA ILE A 154 24.00 29.25 -29.35
C ILE A 154 25.18 28.82 -30.24
N GLY A 155 25.18 27.58 -30.74
CA GLY A 155 26.22 27.05 -31.61
C GLY A 155 26.64 27.97 -32.76
N PRO A 156 25.72 28.41 -33.64
CA PRO A 156 26.09 29.27 -34.77
C PRO A 156 26.58 30.66 -34.33
N ALA A 157 26.01 31.23 -33.26
CA ALA A 157 26.42 32.53 -32.73
C ALA A 157 27.87 32.49 -32.21
N VAL A 158 28.24 31.42 -31.50
CA VAL A 158 29.62 31.20 -31.02
C VAL A 158 30.59 31.01 -32.18
N ILE A 159 30.23 30.23 -33.19
CA ILE A 159 31.06 30.03 -34.40
C ILE A 159 31.29 31.36 -35.12
N LEU A 160 30.27 32.22 -35.22
CA LEU A 160 30.37 33.53 -35.86
C LEU A 160 31.32 34.46 -35.10
N ILE A 161 31.21 34.51 -33.76
CA ILE A 161 32.05 35.36 -32.90
C ILE A 161 33.51 34.91 -32.97
N VAL A 162 33.77 33.60 -32.90
CA VAL A 162 35.14 33.05 -32.99
C VAL A 162 35.77 33.36 -34.35
N ARG A 163 35.02 33.22 -35.45
CA ARG A 163 35.51 33.59 -36.79
C ARG A 163 35.81 35.07 -36.92
N SER A 164 34.94 35.93 -36.39
CA SER A 164 35.13 37.39 -36.39
C SER A 164 36.39 37.82 -35.63
N PHE A 165 36.61 37.25 -34.43
CA PHE A 165 37.83 37.51 -33.65
C PHE A 165 39.11 37.01 -34.34
N LEU A 166 39.07 35.83 -34.95
CA LEU A 166 40.23 35.28 -35.69
C LEU A 166 40.58 36.08 -36.95
N GLN A 167 39.58 36.69 -37.62
CA GLN A 167 39.83 37.60 -38.74
C GLN A 167 40.40 38.94 -38.29
N MET A 168 40.03 39.43 -37.11
CA MET A 168 40.53 40.70 -36.56
C MET A 168 41.94 40.56 -35.96
N ALA A 169 42.35 39.33 -35.60
CA ALA A 169 43.68 39.01 -35.07
C ALA A 169 44.73 38.68 -36.15
N ARG A 170 44.38 38.71 -37.44
CA ARG A 170 45.25 38.43 -38.59
C ARG A 170 45.46 39.68 -39.43
#